data_AF-A0A317ZMN8-F1
#
_entry.id   AF-A0A317ZMN8-F1
#
_cell.length_a   1.000
_cell.length_b   1.000
_cell.length_c   1.000
_cell.angle_alpha   90.00
_cell.angle_beta   90.00
_cell.angle_gamma   90.00
#
_symmetry.space_group_name_H-M   'P 1'
#
loop_
_entity.id
_entity.type
_entity.pdbx_description
1 polymer ?
#
loop_
_entity_poly.entity_id
_entity_poly.type
_entity_poly.pdbx_seq_one_letter_code
_entity_poly.pdbx_strand_id
1 'polypeptide(L)'
;MDKLKALLLPLAMVFAAIAIFEFGARYGASNTRAIALTGQLNNFVNLYEQVGANADPQSKANLEAVIDNHLVTAALERNAWYLRFKHEPKASLEKALSHALEIRGDSVLERFETMHASADKEGAKLSGARMDEIRQALKKAQAELSDPKTEPAQESAE
;
A
#
# COMPACT_ATOMS: atom_id res chain seq x y z
N MET A 1 -24.89 -44.79 3.45
CA MET A 1 -23.66 -43.97 3.48
C MET A 1 -23.20 -43.57 2.07
N ASP A 2 -23.45 -44.37 1.04
CA ASP A 2 -22.94 -44.10 -0.32
C ASP A 2 -23.57 -42.88 -0.99
N LYS A 3 -24.85 -42.57 -0.71
CA LYS A 3 -25.52 -41.36 -1.22
C LYS A 3 -24.91 -40.06 -0.64
N LEU A 4 -24.46 -40.08 0.61
CA LEU A 4 -23.81 -38.93 1.24
C LEU A 4 -22.41 -38.73 0.64
N LYS A 5 -21.64 -39.80 0.47
CA LYS A 5 -20.33 -39.78 -0.21
C LYS A 5 -20.43 -39.32 -1.67
N ALA A 6 -21.47 -39.74 -2.38
CA ALA A 6 -21.74 -39.30 -3.75
C ALA A 6 -22.11 -37.81 -3.84
N LEU A 7 -22.66 -37.21 -2.78
CA LEU A 7 -22.97 -35.78 -2.72
C LEU A 7 -21.76 -34.92 -2.30
N LEU A 8 -20.84 -35.48 -1.53
CA LEU A 8 -19.63 -34.78 -1.06
C LEU A 8 -18.71 -34.37 -2.22
N LEU A 9 -18.57 -35.20 -3.26
CA LEU A 9 -17.70 -34.91 -4.40
C LEU A 9 -18.16 -33.68 -5.22
N PRO A 10 -19.41 -33.59 -5.71
CA PRO A 10 -19.87 -32.39 -6.42
C PRO A 10 -19.92 -31.17 -5.51
N LEU A 11 -20.25 -31.34 -4.22
CA LEU A 11 -20.22 -30.24 -3.26
C LEU A 11 -18.79 -29.70 -3.05
N ALA A 12 -17.80 -30.59 -2.94
CA ALA A 12 -16.39 -30.21 -2.87
C ALA A 12 -15.92 -29.49 -4.13
N MET A 13 -16.38 -29.89 -5.32
CA MET A 13 -16.08 -29.16 -6.57
C MET A 13 -16.64 -27.73 -6.54
N VAL A 14 -17.87 -27.55 -6.09
CA VAL A 14 -18.48 -26.21 -5.99
C VAL A 14 -17.69 -25.34 -5.01
N PHE A 15 -17.33 -25.86 -3.84
CA PHE A 15 -16.51 -25.12 -2.90
C PHE A 15 -15.11 -24.81 -3.44
N ALA A 16 -14.49 -25.75 -4.16
CA ALA A 16 -13.20 -25.51 -4.80
C ALA A 16 -13.29 -24.41 -5.87
N ALA A 17 -14.36 -24.40 -6.68
CA ALA A 17 -14.58 -23.37 -7.69
C ALA A 17 -14.81 -21.99 -7.07
N ILE A 18 -15.61 -21.90 -6.00
CA ILE A 18 -15.83 -20.65 -5.25
C ILE A 18 -14.51 -20.17 -4.64
N ALA A 19 -13.75 -21.05 -4.01
CA ALA A 19 -12.46 -20.71 -3.43
C ALA A 19 -11.49 -20.17 -4.49
N ILE A 20 -11.35 -20.84 -5.65
CA ILE A 20 -10.49 -20.35 -6.73
C ILE A 20 -10.92 -18.96 -7.21
N PHE A 21 -12.23 -18.74 -7.37
CA PHE A 21 -12.77 -17.46 -7.82
C PHE A 21 -12.55 -16.34 -6.80
N GLU A 22 -12.88 -16.57 -5.53
CA GLU A 22 -12.72 -15.56 -4.48
C GLU A 22 -11.25 -15.24 -4.22
N PHE A 23 -10.39 -16.26 -4.18
CA PHE A 23 -8.94 -16.08 -4.06
C PHE A 23 -8.47 -15.27 -5.28
N GLY A 24 -8.71 -15.76 -6.50
CA GLY A 24 -8.28 -15.08 -7.74
C GLY A 24 -8.72 -13.62 -7.82
N ALA A 25 -9.98 -13.32 -7.50
CA ALA A 25 -10.52 -11.96 -7.53
C ALA A 25 -9.89 -11.06 -6.45
N ARG A 26 -9.77 -11.56 -5.20
CA ARG A 26 -9.24 -10.77 -4.08
C ARG A 26 -7.76 -10.46 -4.25
N TYR A 27 -6.93 -11.46 -4.56
CA TYR A 27 -5.51 -11.19 -4.77
C TYR A 27 -5.25 -10.46 -6.10
N GLY A 28 -6.04 -10.73 -7.14
CA GLY A 28 -5.97 -9.99 -8.40
C GLY A 28 -6.20 -8.50 -8.19
N ALA A 29 -7.23 -8.13 -7.39
CA ALA A 29 -7.50 -6.75 -7.03
C ALA A 29 -6.35 -6.11 -6.24
N SER A 30 -5.83 -6.81 -5.21
CA SER A 30 -4.68 -6.33 -4.42
C SER A 30 -3.43 -6.14 -5.27
N ASN A 31 -3.13 -7.07 -6.19
CA ASN A 31 -1.99 -6.97 -7.09
C ASN A 31 -2.12 -5.80 -8.06
N THR A 32 -3.27 -5.64 -8.71
CA THR A 32 -3.51 -4.51 -9.62
C THR A 32 -3.42 -3.18 -8.87
N ARG A 33 -3.96 -3.11 -7.65
CA ARG A 33 -3.85 -1.91 -6.82
C ARG A 33 -2.40 -1.60 -6.45
N ALA A 34 -1.61 -2.59 -6.06
CA ALA A 34 -0.19 -2.37 -5.77
C ALA A 34 0.60 -1.89 -7.00
N ILE A 35 0.34 -2.46 -8.17
CA ILE A 35 0.96 -2.02 -9.43
C ILE A 35 0.57 -0.57 -9.75
N ALA A 36 -0.71 -0.24 -9.64
CA ALA A 36 -1.21 1.11 -9.88
C ALA A 36 -0.60 2.13 -8.91
N LEU A 37 -0.59 1.81 -7.60
CA LEU A 37 0.02 2.65 -6.57
C LEU A 37 1.52 2.83 -6.79
N THR A 38 2.23 1.78 -7.18
CA THR A 38 3.66 1.85 -7.54
C THR A 38 3.89 2.85 -8.68
N GLY A 39 3.12 2.74 -9.76
CA GLY A 39 3.23 3.63 -10.90
C GLY A 39 2.90 5.09 -10.56
N GLN A 40 1.84 5.30 -9.76
CA GLN A 40 1.44 6.63 -9.30
C GLN A 40 2.49 7.27 -8.40
N LEU A 41 2.99 6.54 -7.39
CA LEU A 41 4.03 7.04 -6.48
C LEU A 41 5.28 7.43 -7.25
N ASN A 42 5.81 6.53 -8.08
CA ASN A 42 7.01 6.82 -8.87
C ASN A 42 6.80 8.04 -9.77
N ASN A 43 5.65 8.16 -10.44
CA ASN A 43 5.38 9.29 -11.31
C ASN A 43 5.37 10.62 -10.55
N PHE A 44 4.64 10.71 -9.44
CA PHE A 44 4.53 11.97 -8.69
C PHE A 44 5.81 12.33 -7.95
N VAL A 45 6.52 11.34 -7.40
CA VAL A 45 7.83 11.54 -6.77
C VAL A 45 8.85 12.03 -7.79
N ASN A 46 8.97 11.37 -8.94
CA ASN A 46 9.87 11.80 -10.01
C ASN A 46 9.52 13.22 -10.50
N LEU A 47 8.23 13.54 -10.64
CA LEU A 47 7.80 14.88 -11.00
C LEU A 47 8.23 15.90 -9.93
N TYR A 48 8.06 15.58 -8.65
CA TYR A 48 8.46 16.45 -7.55
C TYR A 48 9.97 16.70 -7.53
N GLU A 49 10.79 15.68 -7.79
CA GLU A 49 12.24 15.86 -7.90
C GLU A 49 12.63 16.69 -9.13
N GLN A 50 11.97 16.49 -10.27
CA GLN A 50 12.30 17.18 -11.53
C GLN A 50 11.88 18.66 -11.54
N VAL A 51 10.68 18.97 -11.04
CA VAL A 51 10.10 20.32 -11.16
C VAL A 51 9.84 21.00 -9.83
N GLY A 52 9.90 20.29 -8.70
CA GLY A 52 9.49 20.83 -7.39
C GLY A 52 10.33 21.99 -6.88
N ALA A 53 11.58 22.15 -7.34
CA ALA A 53 12.40 23.32 -7.03
C ALA A 53 11.97 24.58 -7.80
N ASN A 54 11.37 24.42 -8.98
CA ASN A 54 11.00 25.50 -9.90
C ASN A 54 9.48 25.74 -9.97
N ALA A 55 8.68 24.88 -9.35
CA ALA A 55 7.23 25.04 -9.24
C ALA A 55 6.88 26.24 -8.37
N ASP A 56 5.79 26.93 -8.71
CA ASP A 56 5.24 27.95 -7.82
C ASP A 56 4.80 27.30 -6.49
N PRO A 57 4.74 28.07 -5.38
CA PRO A 57 4.46 27.51 -4.06
C PRO A 57 3.14 26.73 -3.96
N GLN A 58 2.11 27.16 -4.70
CA GLN A 58 0.80 26.51 -4.65
C GLN A 58 0.84 25.16 -5.39
N SER A 59 1.44 25.12 -6.58
CA SER A 59 1.61 23.88 -7.33
C SER A 59 2.47 22.88 -6.58
N LYS A 60 3.54 23.35 -5.92
CA LYS A 60 4.40 22.51 -5.08
C LYS A 60 3.59 21.91 -3.92
N ALA A 61 2.87 22.73 -3.15
CA ALA A 61 2.05 22.25 -2.04
C ALA A 61 0.98 21.23 -2.48
N ASN A 62 0.36 21.44 -3.64
CA ASN A 62 -0.59 20.50 -4.21
C ASN A 62 0.07 19.15 -4.56
N LEU A 63 1.25 19.19 -5.19
CA LEU A 63 2.00 17.98 -5.54
C LEU A 63 2.45 17.21 -4.28
N GLU A 64 2.94 17.92 -3.28
CA GLU A 64 3.26 17.35 -1.97
C GLU A 64 2.04 16.68 -1.34
N ALA A 65 0.88 17.33 -1.36
CA ALA A 65 -0.35 16.75 -0.81
C ALA A 65 -0.78 15.48 -1.56
N VAL A 66 -0.58 15.41 -2.88
CA VAL A 66 -0.84 14.21 -3.69
C VAL A 66 0.12 13.09 -3.30
N ILE A 67 1.42 13.36 -3.20
CA ILE A 67 2.43 12.37 -2.79
C ILE A 67 2.12 11.84 -1.40
N ASP A 68 1.87 12.72 -0.43
CA ASP A 68 1.56 12.36 0.95
C ASP A 68 0.36 11.40 1.03
N ASN A 69 -0.71 11.67 0.27
CA ASN A 69 -1.90 10.81 0.20
C ASN A 69 -1.59 9.43 -0.39
N HIS A 70 -0.81 9.38 -1.46
CA HIS A 70 -0.38 8.12 -2.06
C HIS A 70 0.55 7.34 -1.13
N LEU A 71 1.41 8.02 -0.38
CA LEU A 71 2.33 7.42 0.58
C LEU A 71 1.56 6.74 1.72
N VAL A 72 0.56 7.43 2.29
CA VAL A 72 -0.37 6.86 3.27
C VAL A 72 -1.10 5.64 2.71
N THR A 73 -1.64 5.76 1.50
CA THR A 73 -2.40 4.67 0.88
C THR A 73 -1.51 3.45 0.66
N ALA A 74 -0.28 3.64 0.16
CA ALA A 74 0.68 2.56 -0.01
C ALA A 74 1.13 1.95 1.33
N ALA A 75 1.34 2.75 2.36
CA ALA A 75 1.69 2.28 3.70
C ALA A 75 0.58 1.42 4.33
N LEU A 76 -0.69 1.73 4.06
CA LEU A 76 -1.83 0.91 4.50
C LEU A 76 -1.95 -0.39 3.67
N GLU A 77 -1.81 -0.28 2.35
CA GLU A 77 -2.05 -1.41 1.44
C GLU A 77 -0.90 -2.43 1.42
N ARG A 78 0.34 -2.06 1.82
CA ARG A 78 1.52 -2.97 1.79
C ARG A 78 1.35 -4.29 2.53
N ASN A 79 0.46 -4.34 3.53
CA ASN A 79 0.21 -5.54 4.34
C ASN A 79 -0.93 -6.40 3.76
N ALA A 80 -1.48 -6.02 2.61
CA ALA A 80 -2.39 -6.87 1.86
C ALA A 80 -1.68 -8.16 1.44
N TRP A 81 -2.49 -9.17 1.13
CA TRP A 81 -1.94 -10.39 0.58
C TRP A 81 -1.86 -10.27 -0.94
N TYR A 82 -0.74 -10.70 -1.50
CA TYR A 82 -0.44 -10.61 -2.92
C TYR A 82 -0.18 -12.01 -3.48
N LEU A 83 -0.62 -12.29 -4.71
CA LEU A 83 -0.11 -13.47 -5.41
C LEU A 83 1.34 -13.21 -5.80
N ARG A 84 2.20 -14.21 -5.54
CA ARG A 84 3.56 -14.21 -6.09
C ARG A 84 3.47 -14.40 -7.59
N PHE A 85 3.82 -13.36 -8.33
CA PHE A 85 3.96 -13.38 -9.78
C PHE A 85 5.42 -13.11 -10.16
N LYS A 86 5.76 -13.23 -11.45
CA LYS A 86 7.09 -12.89 -11.98
C LYS A 86 7.53 -11.45 -11.65
N HIS A 87 6.58 -10.52 -11.61
CA HIS A 87 6.77 -9.21 -10.99
C HIS A 87 6.20 -9.28 -9.59
N GLU A 88 7.02 -9.11 -8.56
CA GLU A 88 6.54 -9.10 -7.18
C GLU A 88 5.84 -7.77 -6.88
N PRO A 89 4.49 -7.73 -6.83
CA PRO A 89 3.74 -6.48 -6.70
C PRO A 89 4.02 -5.81 -5.37
N LYS A 90 4.23 -6.63 -4.33
CA LYS A 90 4.64 -6.19 -3.00
C LYS A 90 6.02 -5.51 -3.04
N ALA A 91 7.04 -6.20 -3.55
CA ALA A 91 8.40 -5.65 -3.58
C ALA A 91 8.47 -4.36 -4.42
N SER A 92 7.70 -4.29 -5.51
CA SER A 92 7.61 -3.10 -6.35
C SER A 92 6.97 -1.92 -5.61
N LEU A 93 5.89 -2.19 -4.87
CA LEU A 93 5.23 -1.20 -4.02
C LEU A 93 6.14 -0.75 -2.87
N GLU A 94 6.82 -1.69 -2.19
CA GLU A 94 7.72 -1.39 -1.08
C GLU A 94 8.94 -0.59 -1.55
N LYS A 95 9.49 -0.88 -2.73
CA LYS A 95 10.57 -0.08 -3.32
C LYS A 95 10.13 1.35 -3.62
N ALA A 96 8.97 1.53 -4.26
CA ALA A 96 8.43 2.87 -4.55
C ALA A 96 8.09 3.62 -3.26
N LEU A 97 7.53 2.92 -2.26
CA LEU A 97 7.22 3.47 -0.95
C LEU A 97 8.48 3.90 -0.19
N SER A 98 9.55 3.08 -0.21
CA SER A 98 10.84 3.41 0.40
C SER A 98 11.40 4.70 -0.17
N HIS A 99 11.46 4.81 -1.50
CA HIS A 99 11.95 6.00 -2.16
C HIS A 99 11.10 7.25 -1.85
N ALA A 100 9.76 7.11 -1.84
CA ALA A 100 8.87 8.21 -1.45
C ALA A 100 9.06 8.63 0.03
N LEU A 101 9.31 7.67 0.92
CA LEU A 101 9.60 7.89 2.34
C LEU A 101 10.94 8.61 2.55
N GLU A 102 11.96 8.33 1.75
CA GLU A 102 13.24 9.05 1.80
C GLU A 102 13.09 10.54 1.50
N ILE A 103 12.18 10.89 0.58
CA ILE A 103 12.00 12.28 0.13
C ILE A 103 11.03 13.04 1.03
N ARG A 104 9.95 12.40 1.49
CA ARG A 104 8.85 13.07 2.19
C ARG A 104 8.37 12.41 3.48
N GLY A 105 8.97 11.30 3.91
CA GLY A 105 8.48 10.52 5.06
C GLY A 105 8.32 11.33 6.34
N ASP A 106 9.34 12.13 6.70
CA ASP A 106 9.31 12.95 7.91
C ASP A 106 8.24 14.05 7.82
N SER A 107 8.15 14.75 6.69
CA SER A 107 7.15 15.78 6.44
C SER A 107 5.72 15.23 6.47
N VAL A 108 5.50 14.02 5.94
CA VAL A 108 4.20 13.34 5.98
C VAL A 108 3.82 13.01 7.41
N LEU A 109 4.76 12.45 8.19
CA LEU A 109 4.50 12.13 9.59
C LEU A 109 4.14 13.39 10.39
N GLU A 110 4.88 14.48 10.26
CA GLU A 110 4.58 15.74 10.93
C GLU A 110 3.18 16.27 10.53
N ARG A 111 2.86 16.23 9.24
CA ARG A 111 1.54 16.64 8.73
C ARG A 111 0.40 15.80 9.30
N PHE A 112 0.59 14.48 9.46
CA PHE A 112 -0.44 13.62 10.04
C PHE A 112 -0.52 13.72 11.57
N GLU A 113 0.58 13.99 12.27
CA GLU A 113 0.57 14.26 13.72
C GLU A 113 -0.18 15.58 14.02
N THR A 114 0.01 16.62 13.21
CA THR A 114 -0.73 17.88 13.33
C THR A 114 -2.23 17.72 13.00
N MET A 115 -2.58 16.89 12.01
CA MET A 115 -3.98 16.55 11.75
C MET A 115 -4.59 15.73 12.89
N HIS A 116 -3.86 14.79 13.48
CA HIS A 116 -4.34 14.00 14.61
C HIS A 116 -4.65 14.88 15.83
N ALA A 117 -3.79 15.86 16.14
CA ALA A 117 -4.03 16.82 17.22
C ALA A 117 -5.30 17.69 17.02
N SER A 118 -5.87 17.69 15.81
CA SER A 118 -7.11 18.38 15.47
C SER A 118 -8.28 17.44 15.12
N ALA A 119 -8.08 16.12 15.18
CA ALA A 119 -9.04 15.11 14.73
C ALA A 119 -10.28 14.96 15.64
N ASP A 120 -10.20 15.38 16.91
CA ASP A 120 -11.33 15.31 17.86
C ASP A 120 -12.22 16.56 17.84
N LYS A 121 -11.98 17.50 16.91
CA LYS A 121 -12.81 18.70 16.74
C LYS A 121 -14.01 18.41 15.84
N GLU A 122 -15.15 19.03 16.15
CA GLU A 122 -16.34 19.03 15.29
C GLU A 122 -15.95 19.46 13.86
N GLY A 123 -16.24 18.60 12.87
CA GLY A 123 -15.89 18.83 11.46
C GLY A 123 -14.63 18.09 10.96
N ALA A 124 -13.97 17.29 11.80
CA ALA A 124 -12.88 16.43 11.34
C ALA A 124 -13.35 15.41 10.29
N LYS A 125 -12.59 15.31 9.18
CA LYS A 125 -12.92 14.40 8.06
C LYS A 125 -12.66 12.92 8.36
N LEU A 126 -11.85 12.62 9.36
CA LEU A 126 -11.45 11.27 9.77
C LEU A 126 -11.54 11.16 11.29
N SER A 127 -11.97 9.99 11.78
CA SER A 127 -11.97 9.70 13.22
C SER A 127 -10.53 9.57 13.76
N GLY A 128 -10.34 9.86 15.05
CA GLY A 128 -9.05 9.67 15.73
C GLY A 128 -8.48 8.25 15.53
N ALA A 129 -9.32 7.22 15.64
CA ALA A 129 -8.91 5.82 15.41
C ALA A 129 -8.35 5.57 14.00
N ARG A 130 -8.93 6.17 12.96
CA ARG A 130 -8.43 6.02 11.59
C ARG A 130 -7.13 6.79 11.39
N MET A 131 -6.98 7.93 12.05
CA MET A 131 -5.73 8.69 12.05
C MET A 131 -4.60 7.92 12.74
N ASP A 132 -4.90 7.24 13.85
CA ASP A 132 -3.95 6.37 14.53
C ASP A 132 -3.49 5.20 13.66
N GLU A 133 -4.41 4.56 12.95
CA GLU A 133 -4.10 3.49 11.99
C GLU A 133 -3.13 3.98 10.90
N ILE A 134 -3.41 5.14 10.30
CA ILE A 134 -2.55 5.77 9.30
C ILE A 134 -1.15 6.03 9.86
N ARG A 135 -1.09 6.64 11.04
CA ARG A 135 0.17 6.98 11.71
C ARG A 135 1.01 5.76 12.04
N GLN A 136 0.37 4.70 12.54
CA GLN A 136 1.05 3.43 12.81
C GLN A 136 1.55 2.78 11.53
N ALA A 137 0.75 2.77 10.46
CA ALA A 137 1.14 2.22 9.17
C ALA A 137 2.35 2.96 8.59
N LEU A 138 2.36 4.30 8.64
CA LEU A 138 3.48 5.13 8.21
C LEU A 138 4.76 4.89 9.03
N LYS A 139 4.66 4.93 10.36
CA LYS A 139 5.82 4.71 11.25
C LYS A 139 6.40 3.30 11.06
N LYS A 140 5.54 2.30 10.97
CA LYS A 140 5.95 0.92 10.67
C LYS A 140 6.63 0.86 9.30
N ALA A 141 6.06 1.52 8.30
CA ALA A 141 6.62 1.50 6.96
C ALA A 141 8.00 2.15 6.88
N GLN A 142 8.19 3.28 7.55
CA GLN A 142 9.49 3.94 7.65
C GLN A 142 10.49 3.06 8.42
N ALA A 143 10.12 2.53 9.58
CA ALA A 143 11.00 1.67 10.36
C ALA A 143 11.44 0.39 9.60
N GLU A 144 10.54 -0.21 8.82
CA GLU A 144 10.81 -1.46 8.10
C GLU A 144 11.49 -1.26 6.73
N LEU A 145 11.32 -0.11 6.07
CA LEU A 145 11.88 0.14 4.74
C LEU A 145 13.08 1.09 4.71
N SER A 146 13.30 1.89 5.77
CA SER A 146 14.48 2.76 5.86
C SER A 146 15.79 2.02 6.17
N ASP A 147 15.74 0.70 6.40
CA ASP A 147 16.94 -0.13 6.52
C ASP A 147 17.31 -0.71 5.13
N PRO A 148 18.45 -0.32 4.52
CA PRO A 148 18.83 -0.72 3.16
C PRO A 148 19.18 -2.22 3.00
N LYS A 149 18.90 -3.05 4.02
CA LYS A 149 19.23 -4.49 4.03
C LYS A 149 18.14 -5.43 3.53
N THR A 150 16.99 -4.92 3.11
CA THR A 150 16.01 -5.79 2.44
C THR A 150 16.34 -5.89 0.96
N GLU A 151 17.45 -6.55 0.64
CA GLU A 151 17.56 -7.24 -0.64
C GLU A 151 16.37 -8.21 -0.73
N PRO A 152 15.63 -8.27 -1.85
CA PRO A 152 14.62 -9.29 -2.02
C PRO A 152 15.36 -10.62 -1.89
N ALA A 153 14.93 -11.44 -0.92
CA ALA A 153 15.47 -12.78 -0.75
C ALA A 153 15.48 -13.46 -2.11
N GLN A 154 16.66 -13.65 -2.69
CA GLN A 154 16.86 -14.56 -3.80
C GLN A 154 16.59 -15.95 -3.22
N GLU A 155 15.31 -16.34 -3.23
CA GLU A 155 14.89 -17.69 -2.92
C GLU A 155 15.51 -18.57 -4.01
N SER A 156 16.57 -19.25 -3.60
CA SER A 156 17.38 -20.13 -4.43
C SER A 156 16.46 -21.19 -5.03
N ALA A 157 16.38 -21.21 -6.36
CA ALA A 157 15.80 -22.32 -7.08
C ALA A 157 16.80 -23.49 -7.00
N GLU A 158 16.49 -24.48 -6.16
CA GLU A 158 16.93 -25.87 -6.31
C GLU A 158 15.72 -26.81 -6.16
#